data_AF-A0A924C3U4-F1
#
_entry.id   AF-A0A924C3U4-F1
#
_cell.length_a   1.000
_cell.length_b   1.000
_cell.length_c   1.000
_cell.angle_alpha   90.00
_cell.angle_beta   90.00
_cell.angle_gamma   90.00
#
_symmetry.space_group_name_H-M   'P 1'
#
loop_
_entity.id
_entity.type
_entity.pdbx_description
1 polymer ?
#
loop_
_entity_poly.entity_id
_entity_poly.type
_entity_poly.pdbx_seq_one_letter_code
_entity_poly.pdbx_strand_id
1 'polypeptide(L)'
;MTMRTAHGRPAPTAAAIRPRLWMAMIAAVLALGVLSAKAAVSEDEPVIILAVPDPDPDLAPVTVATVRQYKKKITATPFSLRKPYRTNDIDDMASGFSRELLRRLEGSNQFLTKTSLYGLPVEGGGPSLNRSAVRRLAMINDSQFVISGDIQDSGVADEGGYLGFFRTRTRSLDIDLFVHDGKTGALVARRRISQLAEDDVVVGRNKSFASTAFFSTGFGKVVDRMLDSAVELIVSDLDNLPFSAKIIKVKDDEIYIDAGATSILASGDELMVYQVRNDLPLVGPDSNSEVGIPETAIGKVLITQVQPLFSICRTVAGARNVLPKVGDFVRVDGLGRVSN
;
A
#
# COMPACT_ATOMS: atom_id res chain seq x y z
N MET A 1 -24.68 57.41 48.92
CA MET A 1 -26.11 57.52 49.32
C MET A 1 -26.92 57.10 48.11
N THR A 2 -27.74 56.05 48.08
CA THR A 2 -28.43 55.32 49.16
C THR A 2 -28.84 53.95 48.58
N MET A 3 -28.96 52.97 49.47
CA MET A 3 -29.36 51.58 49.25
C MET A 3 -30.56 51.38 48.30
N ARG A 4 -30.54 50.25 47.57
CA ARG A 4 -31.76 49.59 47.11
C ARG A 4 -31.76 48.14 47.57
N THR A 5 -32.81 47.82 48.33
CA THR A 5 -33.13 46.56 48.98
C THR A 5 -33.54 45.47 47.99
N ALA A 6 -33.16 44.22 48.27
CA ALA A 6 -33.74 43.05 47.62
C ALA A 6 -34.25 42.08 48.70
N HIS A 7 -35.53 41.73 48.57
CA HIS A 7 -36.30 40.81 49.39
C HIS A 7 -35.79 39.36 49.31
N GLY A 8 -35.90 38.63 50.42
CA GLY A 8 -35.66 37.19 50.49
C GLY A 8 -36.90 36.35 50.22
N ARG A 9 -36.67 35.05 49.95
CA ARG A 9 -37.32 33.87 50.56
C ARG A 9 -36.69 32.57 50.00
N PRO A 10 -36.88 31.41 50.67
CA PRO A 10 -35.79 30.47 50.97
C PRO A 10 -35.73 29.21 50.07
N ALA A 11 -34.67 28.44 50.29
CA ALA A 11 -34.36 27.14 49.68
C ALA A 11 -35.46 26.07 49.84
N PRO A 12 -35.61 25.16 48.86
CA PRO A 12 -36.27 23.88 49.07
C PRO A 12 -35.27 22.76 49.39
N THR A 13 -35.76 21.90 50.27
CA THR A 13 -35.14 20.80 51.00
C THR A 13 -34.77 19.59 50.14
N ALA A 14 -33.78 18.84 50.62
CA ALA A 14 -33.30 17.57 50.09
C ALA A 14 -34.40 16.50 49.94
N ALA A 15 -34.41 15.81 48.79
CA ALA A 15 -35.11 14.56 48.60
C ALA A 15 -34.09 13.49 48.18
N ALA A 16 -33.98 12.46 49.03
CA ALA A 16 -33.11 11.32 48.89
C ALA A 16 -33.58 10.40 47.74
N ILE A 17 -32.66 10.05 46.84
CA ILE A 17 -32.86 8.99 45.85
C ILE A 17 -31.88 7.85 46.19
N ARG A 18 -32.44 6.70 46.56
CA ARG A 18 -31.72 5.48 46.94
C ARG A 18 -31.12 4.79 45.70
N PRO A 19 -29.89 4.24 45.75
CA PRO A 19 -29.36 3.38 44.70
C PRO A 19 -29.85 1.94 44.91
N ARG A 20 -30.34 1.29 43.84
CA ARG A 20 -30.64 -0.15 43.84
C ARG A 20 -29.38 -0.96 43.56
N LEU A 21 -29.07 -1.82 44.52
CA LEU A 21 -28.06 -2.88 44.50
C LEU A 21 -28.23 -3.84 43.33
N TRP A 22 -27.14 -4.13 42.61
CA TRP A 22 -26.92 -5.42 41.96
C TRP A 22 -25.50 -5.90 42.32
N MET A 23 -25.43 -6.96 43.11
CA MET A 23 -24.22 -7.67 43.51
C MET A 23 -24.53 -9.18 43.53
N ALA A 24 -23.52 -9.99 43.18
CA ALA A 24 -23.46 -11.46 43.02
C ALA A 24 -23.76 -11.97 41.58
N MET A 25 -22.92 -12.79 40.95
CA MET A 25 -22.15 -13.91 41.50
C MET A 25 -20.76 -14.13 40.85
N ILE A 26 -19.83 -14.61 41.69
CA ILE A 26 -18.56 -15.27 41.36
C ILE A 26 -18.74 -16.80 41.58
N ALA A 27 -18.00 -17.59 40.79
CA ALA A 27 -17.60 -19.00 40.91
C ALA A 27 -18.51 -20.10 40.31
N ALA A 28 -18.00 -20.75 39.26
CA ALA A 28 -17.81 -22.22 39.21
C ALA A 28 -16.85 -22.61 38.06
N VAL A 29 -15.65 -23.07 38.42
CA VAL A 29 -14.71 -23.82 37.56
C VAL A 29 -14.53 -25.18 38.22
N LEU A 30 -15.01 -26.26 37.58
CA LEU A 30 -14.28 -27.51 37.28
C LEU A 30 -15.21 -28.68 36.91
N ALA A 31 -14.79 -29.38 35.84
CA ALA A 31 -14.91 -30.81 35.57
C ALA A 31 -16.28 -31.35 35.08
N LEU A 32 -16.40 -31.70 33.80
CA LEU A 32 -16.07 -33.03 33.23
C LEU A 32 -16.75 -33.20 31.85
N GLY A 33 -16.10 -33.91 30.92
CA GLY A 33 -16.80 -34.75 29.95
C GLY A 33 -16.82 -34.27 28.49
N VAL A 34 -15.83 -34.76 27.73
CA VAL A 34 -15.90 -34.93 26.28
C VAL A 34 -17.09 -35.83 25.95
N LEU A 35 -18.01 -35.39 25.10
CA LEU A 35 -18.96 -36.30 24.43
C LEU A 35 -19.07 -35.96 22.95
N SER A 36 -18.58 -36.91 22.15
CA SER A 36 -18.67 -36.95 20.69
C SER A 36 -20.13 -37.25 20.32
N ALA A 37 -20.80 -36.30 19.66
CA ALA A 37 -22.16 -36.50 19.16
C ALA A 37 -22.11 -37.13 17.77
N LYS A 38 -22.36 -38.44 17.72
CA LYS A 38 -22.61 -39.22 16.51
C LYS A 38 -24.08 -38.95 16.10
N ALA A 39 -24.29 -38.11 15.09
CA ALA A 39 -25.62 -37.88 14.53
C ALA A 39 -26.00 -39.05 13.62
N ALA A 40 -27.02 -39.81 14.04
CA ALA A 40 -27.73 -40.78 13.22
C ALA A 40 -28.57 -40.02 12.19
N VAL A 41 -28.41 -40.36 10.91
CA VAL A 41 -29.20 -39.82 9.80
C VAL A 41 -30.40 -40.74 9.58
N SER A 42 -31.58 -40.12 9.61
CA SER A 42 -32.89 -40.67 9.28
C SER A 42 -32.97 -40.97 7.78
N GLU A 43 -33.26 -42.22 7.41
CA GLU A 43 -33.65 -42.61 6.05
C GLU A 43 -35.15 -42.32 5.87
N ASP A 44 -35.48 -41.37 4.99
CA ASP A 44 -36.70 -41.30 4.15
C ASP A 44 -36.99 -39.85 3.72
N GLU A 45 -36.19 -39.33 2.78
CA GLU A 45 -36.65 -38.27 1.87
C GLU A 45 -36.25 -38.66 0.43
N PRO A 46 -37.14 -38.50 -0.57
CA PRO A 46 -36.81 -38.82 -1.95
C PRO A 46 -35.79 -37.81 -2.49
N VAL A 47 -34.55 -38.26 -2.67
CA VAL A 47 -33.51 -37.51 -3.38
C VAL A 47 -33.90 -37.42 -4.86
N ILE A 48 -34.31 -36.23 -5.30
CA ILE A 48 -34.38 -35.91 -6.73
C ILE A 48 -32.94 -35.76 -7.21
N ILE A 49 -32.39 -36.84 -7.78
CA ILE A 49 -31.12 -36.80 -8.51
C ILE A 49 -31.39 -36.03 -9.80
N LEU A 50 -31.11 -34.73 -9.80
CA LEU A 50 -30.89 -34.01 -11.06
C LEU A 50 -29.62 -34.62 -11.66
N ALA A 51 -29.79 -35.44 -12.69
CA ALA A 51 -28.67 -35.90 -13.50
C ALA A 51 -27.91 -34.67 -14.00
N VAL A 52 -26.71 -34.44 -13.46
CA VAL A 52 -25.74 -33.54 -14.09
C VAL A 52 -25.42 -34.20 -15.43
N PRO A 53 -25.74 -33.58 -16.58
CA PRO A 53 -25.40 -34.17 -17.86
C PRO A 53 -23.89 -34.38 -17.91
N ASP A 54 -23.46 -35.55 -18.39
CA ASP A 54 -22.05 -35.86 -18.61
C ASP A 54 -21.40 -34.70 -19.38
N PRO A 55 -20.18 -34.26 -18.98
CA PRO A 55 -19.49 -33.20 -19.70
C PRO A 55 -19.30 -33.62 -21.15
N ASP A 56 -19.84 -32.81 -22.07
CA ASP A 56 -19.75 -33.02 -23.51
C ASP A 56 -18.27 -33.23 -23.92
N PRO A 57 -17.89 -34.38 -24.48
CA PRO A 57 -16.50 -34.66 -24.85
C PRO A 57 -15.98 -33.76 -25.99
N ASP A 58 -16.86 -32.99 -26.66
CA ASP A 58 -16.50 -32.01 -27.69
C ASP A 58 -16.31 -30.58 -27.16
N LEU A 59 -16.53 -30.31 -25.86
CA LEU A 59 -16.16 -29.03 -25.24
C LEU A 59 -14.66 -29.04 -24.93
N ALA A 60 -13.87 -28.44 -25.83
CA ALA A 60 -12.48 -28.11 -25.56
C ALA A 60 -12.35 -27.45 -24.16
N PRO A 61 -11.32 -27.81 -23.36
CA PRO A 61 -11.16 -27.23 -22.04
C PRO A 61 -11.13 -25.71 -22.16
N VAL A 62 -12.01 -25.02 -21.42
CA VAL A 62 -11.96 -23.57 -21.29
C VAL A 62 -10.65 -23.24 -20.58
N THR A 63 -9.60 -22.96 -21.35
CA THR A 63 -8.31 -22.54 -20.83
C THR A 63 -8.51 -21.18 -20.16
N VAL A 64 -8.56 -21.17 -18.83
CA VAL A 64 -8.50 -19.91 -18.08
C VAL A 64 -7.09 -19.36 -18.33
N ALA A 65 -6.97 -18.41 -19.26
CA ALA A 65 -5.72 -17.73 -19.54
C ALA A 65 -5.20 -17.14 -18.21
N THR A 66 -4.12 -17.71 -17.70
CA THR A 66 -3.50 -17.18 -16.48
C THR A 66 -2.87 -15.85 -16.86
N VAL A 67 -3.44 -14.76 -16.33
CA VAL A 67 -2.90 -13.43 -16.58
C VAL A 67 -1.56 -13.34 -15.90
N ARG A 68 -0.50 -13.18 -16.69
CA ARG A 68 0.84 -12.98 -16.16
C ARG A 68 0.92 -11.58 -15.53
N GLN A 69 1.16 -11.54 -14.21
CA GLN A 69 1.41 -10.30 -13.50
C GLN A 69 2.90 -9.94 -13.57
N TYR A 70 3.20 -8.85 -14.27
CA TYR A 70 4.56 -8.31 -14.39
C TYR A 70 4.96 -7.53 -13.14
N LYS A 71 6.23 -7.62 -12.74
CA LYS A 71 6.69 -6.88 -11.57
C LYS A 71 6.87 -5.40 -11.88
N LYS A 72 6.22 -4.54 -11.10
CA LYS A 72 6.33 -3.08 -11.22
C LYS A 72 7.55 -2.58 -10.45
N LYS A 73 8.32 -1.66 -11.04
CA LYS A 73 9.48 -1.03 -10.38
C LYS A 73 9.00 0.04 -9.42
N ILE A 74 9.35 -0.05 -8.15
CA ILE A 74 8.91 0.88 -7.11
C ILE A 74 10.09 1.37 -6.27
N THR A 75 10.03 2.63 -5.89
CA THR A 75 10.99 3.23 -4.97
C THR A 75 10.27 3.79 -3.76
N ALA A 76 10.89 3.72 -2.57
CA ALA A 76 10.43 4.47 -1.41
C ALA A 76 11.48 5.47 -0.93
N THR A 77 11.01 6.63 -0.47
CA THR A 77 11.85 7.60 0.27
C THR A 77 11.96 7.19 1.74
N PRO A 78 12.96 7.71 2.47
CA PRO A 78 12.88 7.74 3.93
C PRO A 78 11.59 8.44 4.35
N PHE A 79 10.97 7.96 5.43
CA PHE A 79 9.74 8.58 5.95
C PHE A 79 10.06 9.84 6.74
N SER A 80 9.24 10.87 6.62
CA SER A 80 9.40 12.10 7.40
C SER A 80 8.89 11.89 8.81
N LEU A 81 9.62 12.39 9.81
CA LEU A 81 9.17 12.41 11.21
C LEU A 81 8.64 13.81 11.54
N ARG A 82 7.34 13.94 11.79
CA ARG A 82 6.73 15.24 12.16
C ARG A 82 7.12 15.68 13.56
N LYS A 83 7.25 14.71 14.47
CA LYS A 83 7.58 14.92 15.88
C LYS A 83 8.76 14.02 16.25
N PRO A 84 9.98 14.29 15.76
CA PRO A 84 11.14 13.39 15.94
C PRO A 84 11.47 13.14 17.42
N TYR A 85 11.18 14.12 18.30
CA TYR A 85 11.36 13.96 19.75
C TYR A 85 10.50 12.85 20.36
N ARG A 86 9.39 12.45 19.71
CA ARG A 86 8.54 11.33 20.13
C ARG A 86 9.07 9.97 19.70
N THR A 87 10.18 9.92 18.95
CA THR A 87 10.79 8.68 18.46
C THR A 87 12.27 8.58 18.86
N ASN A 88 12.73 9.39 19.82
CA ASN A 88 14.12 9.41 20.28
C ASN A 88 14.59 8.07 20.88
N ASP A 89 13.65 7.26 21.36
CA ASP A 89 13.90 5.93 21.91
C ASP A 89 14.03 4.84 20.83
N ILE A 90 13.70 5.14 19.56
CA ILE A 90 13.71 4.20 18.45
C ILE A 90 14.87 4.56 17.53
N ASP A 91 15.76 3.60 17.30
CA ASP A 91 16.86 3.79 16.37
C ASP A 91 16.40 3.63 14.92
N ASP A 92 16.82 4.55 14.04
CA ASP A 92 16.55 4.50 12.59
C ASP A 92 15.08 4.27 12.18
N MET A 93 14.13 4.91 12.85
CA MET A 93 12.71 4.73 12.55
C MET A 93 12.33 5.13 11.12
N ALA A 94 12.84 6.26 10.63
CA ALA A 94 12.47 6.83 9.34
C ALA A 94 12.92 5.96 8.15
N SER A 95 14.20 5.62 8.09
CA SER A 95 14.74 4.81 6.99
C SER A 95 14.48 3.32 7.24
N GLY A 96 14.47 2.87 8.50
CA GLY A 96 14.08 1.51 8.87
C GLY A 96 12.68 1.14 8.40
N PHE A 97 11.68 2.02 8.61
CA PHE A 97 10.32 1.77 8.14
C PHE A 97 10.25 1.62 6.62
N SER A 98 10.88 2.55 5.89
CA SER A 98 10.93 2.52 4.42
C SER A 98 11.59 1.26 3.87
N ARG A 99 12.75 0.87 4.43
CA ARG A 99 13.47 -0.34 4.00
C ARG A 99 12.68 -1.61 4.28
N GLU A 100 12.06 -1.71 5.46
CA GLU A 100 11.27 -2.88 5.82
C GLU A 100 9.99 -2.99 4.98
N LEU A 101 9.34 -1.85 4.69
CA LEU A 101 8.20 -1.80 3.77
C LEU A 101 8.58 -2.30 2.37
N LEU A 102 9.70 -1.81 1.82
CA LEU A 102 10.20 -2.28 0.52
C LEU A 102 10.57 -3.77 0.56
N ARG A 103 11.21 -4.25 1.62
CA ARG A 103 11.52 -5.68 1.77
C ARG A 103 10.26 -6.56 1.70
N ARG A 104 9.16 -6.16 2.35
CA ARG A 104 7.89 -6.89 2.30
C ARG A 104 7.19 -6.77 0.94
N LEU A 105 7.23 -5.59 0.32
CA LEU A 105 6.72 -5.39 -1.04
C LEU A 105 7.47 -6.27 -2.06
N GLU A 106 8.79 -6.39 -1.96
CA GLU A 106 9.57 -7.35 -2.77
C GLU A 106 9.12 -8.79 -2.50
N GLY A 107 8.88 -9.13 -1.23
CA GLY A 107 8.38 -10.44 -0.79
C GLY A 107 6.98 -10.81 -1.31
N SER A 108 6.16 -9.82 -1.70
CA SER A 108 4.88 -10.05 -2.39
C SER A 108 5.04 -10.61 -3.81
N ASN A 109 6.26 -10.61 -4.35
CA ASN A 109 6.60 -11.00 -5.71
C ASN A 109 5.92 -10.19 -6.82
N GLN A 110 5.29 -9.06 -6.50
CA GLN A 110 4.64 -8.14 -7.47
C GLN A 110 5.48 -6.91 -7.81
N PHE A 111 6.55 -6.66 -7.06
CA PHE A 111 7.35 -5.44 -7.19
C PHE A 111 8.84 -5.75 -7.30
N LEU A 112 9.55 -4.83 -7.97
CA LEU A 112 11.00 -4.68 -7.93
C LEU A 112 11.31 -3.39 -7.18
N THR A 113 11.91 -3.50 -6.01
CA THR A 113 12.03 -2.41 -5.05
C THR A 113 13.42 -1.78 -5.08
N LYS A 114 13.47 -0.46 -4.92
CA LYS A 114 14.71 0.31 -4.75
C LYS A 114 14.54 1.31 -3.61
N THR A 115 15.56 1.44 -2.76
CA THR A 115 15.56 2.45 -1.70
C THR A 115 16.15 3.75 -2.23
N SER A 116 15.42 4.85 -2.08
CA SER A 116 15.97 6.17 -2.36
C SER A 116 16.71 6.73 -1.14
N LEU A 117 17.85 7.38 -1.37
CA LEU A 117 18.52 8.19 -0.36
C LEU A 117 17.92 9.59 -0.23
N TYR A 118 17.16 10.04 -1.23
CA TYR A 118 16.54 11.36 -1.28
C TYR A 118 15.07 11.27 -0.87
N GLY A 119 14.65 12.21 -0.03
CA GLY A 119 13.26 12.43 0.34
C GLY A 119 12.55 13.40 -0.61
N LEU A 120 11.21 13.40 -0.56
CA LEU A 120 10.43 14.50 -1.13
C LEU A 120 10.37 15.64 -0.10
N PRO A 121 10.48 16.92 -0.52
CA PRO A 121 10.25 18.05 0.38
C PRO A 121 8.89 17.92 1.06
N VAL A 122 8.73 18.36 2.31
CA VAL A 122 7.48 18.22 3.06
C VAL A 122 6.73 19.54 3.07
N GLU A 123 5.47 19.55 2.61
CA GLU A 123 4.61 20.74 2.55
C GLU A 123 3.21 20.43 3.09
N GLY A 124 2.64 21.31 3.92
CA GLY A 124 1.20 21.29 4.24
C GLY A 124 0.60 19.97 4.77
N GLY A 125 1.38 19.13 5.46
CA GLY A 125 0.88 17.86 6.00
C GLY A 125 1.11 16.61 5.12
N GLY A 126 1.92 16.71 4.05
CA GLY A 126 2.42 15.57 3.26
C GLY A 126 3.73 15.88 2.51
N PRO A 127 4.21 14.97 1.64
CA PRO A 127 5.25 15.28 0.65
C PRO A 127 4.73 16.37 -0.30
N SER A 128 5.64 17.19 -0.82
CA SER A 128 5.33 18.26 -1.74
C SER A 128 4.64 17.66 -2.95
N LEU A 129 3.57 18.32 -3.41
CA LEU A 129 2.89 17.96 -4.65
C LEU A 129 3.70 18.41 -5.88
N ASN A 130 5.00 18.72 -5.69
CA ASN A 130 5.93 19.04 -6.74
C ASN A 130 6.18 17.81 -7.60
N ARG A 131 5.36 17.67 -8.64
CA ARG A 131 5.41 16.56 -9.59
C ARG A 131 6.78 16.42 -10.25
N SER A 132 7.48 17.53 -10.48
CA SER A 132 8.84 17.51 -11.04
C SER A 132 9.86 16.84 -10.12
N ALA A 133 9.74 17.02 -8.81
CA ALA A 133 10.59 16.33 -7.83
C ALA A 133 10.33 14.82 -7.84
N VAL A 134 9.06 14.41 -7.84
CA VAL A 134 8.65 13.00 -7.93
C VAL A 134 9.18 12.35 -9.21
N ARG A 135 8.99 12.98 -10.37
CA ARG A 135 9.47 12.47 -11.66
C ARG A 135 10.99 12.33 -11.69
N ARG A 136 11.71 13.32 -11.15
CA ARG A 136 13.17 13.26 -11.04
C ARG A 136 13.60 12.08 -10.16
N LEU A 137 12.92 11.86 -9.05
CA LEU A 137 13.22 10.77 -8.13
C LEU A 137 12.96 9.40 -8.77
N ALA A 138 11.82 9.26 -9.44
CA ALA A 138 11.47 8.09 -10.21
C ALA A 138 12.49 7.81 -11.33
N MET A 139 12.95 8.86 -12.01
CA MET A 139 13.96 8.76 -13.06
C MET A 139 15.32 8.29 -12.53
N ILE A 140 15.83 8.88 -11.45
CA ILE A 140 17.13 8.52 -10.86
C ILE A 140 17.12 7.08 -10.34
N ASN A 141 16.00 6.66 -9.75
CA ASN A 141 15.86 5.30 -9.26
C ASN A 141 15.31 4.33 -10.30
N ASP A 142 15.06 4.76 -11.55
CA ASP A 142 14.47 3.92 -12.59
C ASP A 142 13.26 3.12 -12.06
N SER A 143 12.24 3.86 -11.60
CA SER A 143 11.03 3.30 -10.96
C SER A 143 9.76 3.87 -11.61
N GLN A 144 8.73 3.04 -11.67
CA GLN A 144 7.40 3.40 -12.17
C GLN A 144 6.58 4.13 -11.12
N PHE A 145 6.78 3.80 -9.84
CA PHE A 145 6.07 4.39 -8.72
C PHE A 145 7.02 4.86 -7.62
N VAL A 146 6.62 5.91 -6.91
CA VAL A 146 7.34 6.46 -5.77
C VAL A 146 6.43 6.43 -4.55
N ILE A 147 6.88 5.76 -3.49
CA ILE A 147 6.26 5.78 -2.17
C ILE A 147 6.97 6.82 -1.31
N SER A 148 6.20 7.60 -0.59
CA SER A 148 6.69 8.43 0.51
C SER A 148 5.71 8.33 1.67
N GLY A 149 6.16 8.71 2.87
CA GLY A 149 5.30 8.67 4.03
C GLY A 149 5.72 9.64 5.11
N ASP A 150 4.75 10.04 5.90
CA ASP A 150 4.91 10.92 7.05
C ASP A 150 4.42 10.19 8.31
N ILE A 151 5.31 10.04 9.29
CA ILE A 151 4.95 9.60 10.64
C ILE A 151 4.45 10.83 11.40
N GLN A 152 3.12 10.91 11.54
CA GLN A 152 2.40 12.05 12.09
C GLN A 152 2.50 12.09 13.62
N ASP A 153 2.32 10.94 14.25
CA ASP A 153 2.45 10.79 15.70
C ASP A 153 3.02 9.42 16.08
N SER A 154 3.83 9.43 17.13
CA SER A 154 4.33 8.21 17.79
C SER A 154 4.44 8.43 19.31
N GLY A 155 3.50 9.20 19.87
CA GLY A 155 3.53 9.65 21.25
C GLY A 155 3.08 8.60 22.25
N VAL A 156 3.71 8.60 23.42
CA VAL A 156 3.28 7.80 24.57
C VAL A 156 2.28 8.63 25.39
N ALA A 157 1.13 8.05 25.69
CA ALA A 157 0.14 8.58 26.62
C ALA A 157 0.15 7.72 27.90
N ASP A 158 0.01 8.40 29.05
CA ASP A 158 -0.09 7.76 30.36
C ASP A 158 -1.50 8.00 30.91
N GLU A 159 -2.31 6.96 30.96
CA GLU A 159 -3.66 7.01 31.53
C GLU A 159 -3.65 6.44 32.96
N GLY A 160 -4.13 7.25 33.90
CA GLY A 160 -4.25 6.88 35.31
C GLY A 160 -5.50 6.04 35.56
N GLY A 161 -5.34 4.88 36.19
CA GLY A 161 -6.44 4.03 36.65
C GLY A 161 -7.11 4.56 37.94
N TYR A 162 -8.16 3.87 38.39
CA TYR A 162 -8.93 4.23 39.59
C TYR A 162 -8.01 4.47 40.79
N LEU A 163 -8.11 5.67 41.38
CA LEU A 163 -7.32 6.14 42.52
C LEU A 163 -5.77 6.15 42.34
N GLY A 164 -5.27 6.00 41.11
CA GLY A 164 -3.82 6.07 40.80
C GLY A 164 -3.03 4.78 41.05
N PHE A 165 -3.69 3.66 41.37
CA PHE A 165 -3.03 2.39 41.67
C PHE A 165 -2.50 1.64 40.44
N PHE A 166 -3.03 1.95 39.26
CA PHE A 166 -2.58 1.37 37.99
C PHE A 166 -2.32 2.49 36.99
N ARG A 167 -1.28 2.34 36.17
CA ARG A 167 -1.01 3.23 35.04
C ARG A 167 -0.97 2.37 33.80
N THR A 168 -1.80 2.70 32.82
CA THR A 168 -1.72 2.11 31.50
C THR A 168 -0.96 3.08 30.62
N ARG A 169 0.12 2.62 30.00
CA ARG A 169 0.85 3.43 29.02
C ARG A 169 0.47 2.93 27.65
N THR A 170 0.05 3.82 26.77
CA THR A 170 -0.24 3.50 25.37
C THR A 170 0.64 4.34 24.46
N ARG A 171 0.95 3.84 23.26
CA ARG A 171 1.66 4.60 22.23
C ARG A 171 0.87 4.57 20.95
N SER A 172 0.45 5.74 20.48
CA SER A 172 -0.14 5.84 19.15
C SER A 172 0.94 5.71 18.10
N LEU A 173 0.58 5.21 16.92
CA LEU A 173 1.39 5.27 15.72
C LEU A 173 0.47 5.66 14.57
N ASP A 174 0.70 6.85 14.03
CA ASP A 174 -0.07 7.41 12.93
C ASP A 174 0.84 7.67 11.73
N ILE A 175 0.52 7.06 10.59
CA ILE A 175 1.27 7.20 9.35
C ILE A 175 0.35 7.60 8.21
N ASP A 176 0.77 8.63 7.46
CA ASP A 176 0.22 8.91 6.12
C ASP A 176 1.16 8.32 5.06
N LEU A 177 0.62 7.51 4.15
CA LEU A 177 1.31 6.94 2.99
C LEU A 177 0.84 7.62 1.72
N PHE A 178 1.78 7.90 0.83
CA PHE A 178 1.55 8.54 -0.46
C PHE A 178 2.20 7.71 -1.56
N VAL A 179 1.39 7.33 -2.55
CA VAL A 179 1.83 6.60 -3.74
C VAL A 179 1.72 7.53 -4.92
N HIS A 180 2.82 7.74 -5.64
CA HIS A 180 2.87 8.59 -6.82
C HIS A 180 3.22 7.80 -8.08
N ASP A 181 2.63 8.23 -9.20
CA ASP A 181 3.03 7.81 -10.54
C ASP A 181 4.35 8.52 -10.90
N GLY A 182 5.40 7.75 -11.17
CA GLY A 182 6.74 8.26 -11.45
C GLY A 182 6.91 8.93 -12.80
N LYS A 183 5.97 8.70 -13.74
CA LYS A 183 5.99 9.30 -15.08
C LYS A 183 5.41 10.71 -15.07
N THR A 184 4.27 10.90 -14.42
CA THR A 184 3.53 12.16 -14.37
C THR A 184 3.85 12.97 -13.11
N GLY A 185 4.26 12.31 -12.03
CA GLY A 185 4.38 12.86 -10.68
C GLY A 185 3.04 12.97 -9.94
N ALA A 186 1.94 12.51 -10.54
CA ALA A 186 0.61 12.57 -9.94
C ALA A 186 0.50 11.68 -8.69
N LEU A 187 -0.29 12.13 -7.71
CA LEU A 187 -0.66 11.32 -6.55
C LEU A 187 -1.71 10.29 -6.97
N VAL A 188 -1.35 9.01 -6.88
CA VAL A 188 -2.23 7.86 -7.17
C VAL A 188 -3.12 7.58 -5.96
N ALA A 189 -2.52 7.53 -4.77
CA ALA A 189 -3.24 7.22 -3.55
C ALA A 189 -2.63 7.93 -2.33
N ARG A 190 -3.50 8.29 -1.38
CA ARG A 190 -3.14 8.71 -0.03
C ARG A 190 -3.88 7.83 0.97
N ARG A 191 -3.16 7.19 1.88
CA ARG A 191 -3.71 6.31 2.91
C ARG A 191 -3.25 6.79 4.28
N ARG A 192 -4.13 6.71 5.29
CA ARG A 192 -3.76 6.90 6.69
C ARG A 192 -3.92 5.60 7.44
N ILE A 193 -2.92 5.22 8.21
CA ILE A 193 -2.95 4.04 9.07
C ILE A 193 -2.65 4.50 10.49
N SER A 194 -3.54 4.13 11.41
CA SER A 194 -3.45 4.46 12.83
C SER A 194 -3.50 3.18 13.64
N GLN A 195 -2.56 3.04 14.57
CA GLN A 195 -2.49 1.90 15.49
C GLN A 195 -2.19 2.37 16.91
N LEU A 196 -2.50 1.52 17.89
CA LEU A 196 -2.21 1.75 19.30
C LEU A 196 -1.42 0.55 19.85
N ALA A 197 -0.31 0.84 20.53
CA ALA A 197 0.42 -0.12 21.34
C ALA A 197 0.06 0.08 22.82
N GLU A 198 -0.21 -1.00 23.53
CA GLU A 198 -0.58 -0.97 24.96
C GLU A 198 0.53 -1.54 25.87
N ASP A 199 1.57 -2.13 25.27
CA ASP A 199 2.66 -2.82 25.96
C ASP A 199 4.01 -2.45 25.35
N ASP A 200 5.07 -2.47 26.17
CA ASP A 200 6.44 -2.06 25.83
C ASP A 200 6.50 -0.81 24.93
N VAL A 201 5.79 0.23 25.36
CA VAL A 201 5.65 1.48 24.60
C VAL A 201 6.96 2.25 24.44
N VAL A 202 7.97 1.97 25.28
CA VAL A 202 9.34 2.51 25.16
C VAL A 202 10.26 1.37 24.72
N VAL A 203 10.78 1.47 23.50
CA VAL A 203 11.54 0.37 22.86
C VAL A 203 13.00 0.36 23.33
N GLY A 204 13.62 1.54 23.33
CA GLY A 204 15.04 1.73 23.61
C GLY A 204 15.93 1.51 22.38
N ARG A 205 17.01 2.29 22.29
CA ARG A 205 17.90 2.34 21.11
C ARG A 205 18.81 1.12 20.93
N ASN A 206 18.81 0.19 21.89
CA ASN A 206 19.58 -1.05 21.80
C ASN A 206 18.91 -2.12 20.91
N LYS A 207 17.70 -1.85 20.41
CA LYS A 207 16.96 -2.71 19.50
C LYS A 207 16.83 -2.01 18.16
N SER A 208 17.67 -2.37 17.19
CA SER A 208 17.61 -1.79 15.84
C SER A 208 16.23 -2.00 15.21
N PHE A 209 15.72 -1.01 14.49
CA PHE A 209 14.43 -1.09 13.82
C PHE A 209 14.33 -2.35 12.94
N ALA A 210 13.15 -2.99 12.97
CA ALA A 210 12.85 -4.23 12.23
C ALA A 210 13.75 -5.45 12.55
N SER A 211 14.57 -5.39 13.60
CA SER A 211 15.24 -6.58 14.13
C SER A 211 14.26 -7.51 14.85
N THR A 212 14.65 -8.77 15.04
CA THR A 212 13.88 -9.72 15.87
C THR A 212 13.63 -9.18 17.28
N ALA A 213 14.63 -8.54 17.89
CA ALA A 213 14.48 -7.93 19.21
C ALA A 213 13.48 -6.77 19.19
N PHE A 214 13.50 -5.93 18.15
CA PHE A 214 12.51 -4.86 17.98
C PHE A 214 11.10 -5.44 17.86
N PHE A 215 10.86 -6.37 16.94
CA PHE A 215 9.54 -6.96 16.70
C PHE A 215 9.01 -7.81 17.86
N SER A 216 9.87 -8.24 18.80
CA SER A 216 9.41 -8.90 20.02
C SER A 216 8.71 -7.97 21.03
N THR A 217 9.00 -6.66 20.97
CA THR A 217 8.36 -5.65 21.84
C THR A 217 6.90 -5.42 21.47
N GLY A 218 6.06 -4.99 22.42
CA GLY A 218 4.67 -4.61 22.17
C GLY A 218 4.50 -3.53 21.09
N PHE A 219 5.31 -2.46 21.12
CA PHE A 219 5.32 -1.48 20.03
C PHE A 219 5.82 -2.07 18.70
N GLY A 220 6.86 -2.90 18.73
CA GLY A 220 7.38 -3.58 17.53
C GLY A 220 6.33 -4.45 16.83
N LYS A 221 5.52 -5.20 17.59
CA LYS A 221 4.39 -5.98 17.04
C LYS A 221 3.33 -5.10 16.40
N VAL A 222 3.11 -3.89 16.91
CA VAL A 222 2.20 -2.91 16.31
C VAL A 222 2.75 -2.38 15.00
N VAL A 223 4.05 -2.05 14.97
CA VAL A 223 4.75 -1.64 13.74
C VAL A 223 4.72 -2.74 12.70
N ASP A 224 4.91 -4.00 13.11
CA ASP A 224 4.84 -5.18 12.25
C ASP A 224 3.49 -5.28 11.53
N ARG A 225 2.37 -5.23 12.28
CA ARG A 225 1.03 -5.22 11.68
C ARG A 225 0.77 -4.01 10.80
N MET A 226 1.27 -2.84 11.18
CA MET A 226 1.13 -1.63 10.37
C MET A 226 1.85 -1.76 9.02
N LEU A 227 3.04 -2.37 8.99
CA LEU A 227 3.77 -2.63 7.77
C LEU A 227 3.00 -3.61 6.87
N ASP A 228 2.38 -4.65 7.42
CA ASP A 228 1.52 -5.57 6.66
C ASP A 228 0.33 -4.83 6.05
N SER A 229 -0.38 -4.00 6.83
CA SER A 229 -1.48 -3.17 6.29
C SER A 229 -1.00 -2.20 5.21
N ALA A 230 0.20 -1.62 5.35
CA ALA A 230 0.78 -0.75 4.34
C ALA A 230 1.06 -1.49 3.02
N VAL A 231 1.59 -2.72 3.10
CA VAL A 231 1.85 -3.58 1.93
C VAL A 231 0.53 -3.92 1.23
N GLU A 232 -0.48 -4.36 1.96
CA GLU A 232 -1.80 -4.70 1.40
C GLU A 232 -2.44 -3.51 0.66
N LEU A 233 -2.39 -2.32 1.27
CA LEU A 233 -2.92 -1.11 0.66
C LEU A 233 -2.16 -0.71 -0.61
N ILE A 234 -0.83 -0.77 -0.60
CA ILE A 234 0.00 -0.43 -1.77
C ILE A 234 -0.21 -1.44 -2.90
N VAL A 235 -0.27 -2.74 -2.59
CA VAL A 235 -0.62 -3.79 -3.55
C VAL A 235 -1.96 -3.47 -4.19
N SER A 236 -2.99 -3.22 -3.37
CA SER A 236 -4.33 -2.90 -3.85
C SER A 236 -4.39 -1.62 -4.70
N ASP A 237 -3.65 -0.58 -4.33
CA ASP A 237 -3.62 0.70 -5.05
C ASP A 237 -2.96 0.57 -6.43
N LEU A 238 -2.00 -0.34 -6.55
CA LEU A 238 -1.22 -0.52 -7.77
C LEU A 238 -1.72 -1.66 -8.67
N ASP A 239 -2.53 -2.59 -8.17
CA ASP A 239 -2.94 -3.80 -8.90
C ASP A 239 -3.55 -3.47 -10.29
N ASN A 240 -4.49 -2.52 -10.31
CA ASN A 240 -5.22 -2.10 -11.52
C ASN A 240 -4.42 -1.18 -12.47
N LEU A 241 -3.20 -0.79 -12.10
CA LEU A 241 -2.36 0.02 -12.97
C LEU A 241 -1.54 -0.87 -13.91
N PRO A 242 -1.51 -0.58 -15.22
CA PRO A 242 -0.79 -1.40 -16.17
C PRO A 242 0.71 -1.31 -15.92
N PHE A 243 1.40 -2.43 -16.11
CA PHE A 243 2.86 -2.43 -16.18
C PHE A 243 3.34 -1.58 -17.37
N SER A 244 4.41 -0.82 -17.15
CA SER A 244 5.07 -0.04 -18.19
C SER A 244 6.60 -0.15 -18.13
N ALA A 245 7.23 -0.02 -19.30
CA ALA A 245 8.68 0.04 -19.44
C ALA A 245 9.05 1.16 -20.43
N LYS A 246 10.23 1.75 -20.26
CA LYS A 246 10.74 2.83 -21.12
C LYS A 246 11.58 2.26 -22.24
N ILE A 247 11.45 2.85 -23.43
CA ILE A 247 12.35 2.61 -24.55
C ILE A 247 13.67 3.34 -24.27
N ILE A 248 14.74 2.56 -24.08
CA ILE A 248 16.08 3.06 -23.75
C ILE A 248 17.03 3.11 -24.94
N LYS A 249 16.72 2.36 -26.00
CA LYS A 249 17.49 2.37 -27.25
C LYS A 249 16.61 1.90 -28.40
N VAL A 250 16.78 2.54 -29.56
CA VAL A 250 16.21 2.09 -30.84
C VAL A 250 17.37 1.97 -31.82
N LYS A 251 17.54 0.80 -32.43
CA LYS A 251 18.57 0.55 -33.43
C LYS A 251 18.00 -0.34 -34.51
N ASP A 252 18.00 0.14 -35.75
CA ASP A 252 17.39 -0.55 -36.89
C ASP A 252 15.91 -0.87 -36.55
N ASP A 253 15.49 -2.14 -36.64
CA ASP A 253 14.14 -2.59 -36.26
C ASP A 253 14.06 -3.13 -34.81
N GLU A 254 15.11 -2.94 -34.00
CA GLU A 254 15.17 -3.39 -32.62
C GLU A 254 14.91 -2.27 -31.62
N ILE A 255 13.97 -2.53 -30.72
CA ILE A 255 13.56 -1.62 -29.65
C ILE A 255 13.95 -2.24 -28.31
N TYR A 256 14.76 -1.55 -27.54
CA TYR A 256 15.25 -2.03 -26.24
C TYR A 256 14.46 -1.34 -25.13
N ILE A 257 13.92 -2.13 -24.20
CA ILE A 257 13.12 -1.65 -23.07
C ILE A 257 13.81 -1.96 -21.74
N ASP A 258 13.65 -1.07 -20.76
CA ASP A 258 14.26 -1.13 -19.41
C ASP A 258 13.59 -2.14 -18.45
N ALA A 259 13.13 -3.26 -18.99
CA ALA A 259 12.54 -4.35 -18.24
C ALA A 259 12.86 -5.69 -18.90
N GLY A 260 13.10 -6.69 -18.07
CA GLY A 260 13.56 -8.02 -18.50
C GLY A 260 12.94 -9.15 -17.70
N ALA A 261 13.66 -10.26 -17.59
CA ALA A 261 13.23 -11.44 -16.85
C ALA A 261 12.94 -11.15 -15.37
N THR A 262 13.63 -10.19 -14.75
CA THR A 262 13.34 -9.78 -13.35
C THR A 262 11.96 -9.14 -13.22
N SER A 263 11.46 -8.49 -14.27
CA SER A 263 10.08 -7.98 -14.35
C SER A 263 9.07 -9.05 -14.76
N ILE A 264 9.50 -10.31 -14.90
CA ILE A 264 8.68 -11.42 -15.37
C ILE A 264 8.21 -11.12 -16.82
N LEU A 265 9.07 -10.60 -17.68
CA LEU A 265 8.83 -10.57 -19.14
C LEU A 265 9.33 -11.87 -19.80
N ALA A 266 8.78 -12.23 -20.95
CA ALA A 266 9.20 -13.36 -21.78
C ALA A 266 9.19 -12.99 -23.27
N SER A 267 9.94 -13.77 -24.06
CA SER A 267 9.80 -13.74 -25.51
C SER A 267 8.37 -14.16 -25.88
N GLY A 268 7.79 -13.46 -26.85
CA GLY A 268 6.39 -13.61 -27.25
C GLY A 268 5.41 -12.65 -26.58
N ASP A 269 5.80 -11.93 -25.52
CA ASP A 269 4.93 -10.90 -24.93
C ASP A 269 4.72 -9.75 -25.93
N GLU A 270 3.47 -9.33 -26.10
CA GLU A 270 3.10 -8.18 -26.93
C GLU A 270 2.86 -6.95 -26.06
N LEU A 271 3.42 -5.80 -26.46
CA LEU A 271 3.29 -4.54 -25.74
C LEU A 271 2.84 -3.42 -26.69
N MET A 272 1.97 -2.55 -26.20
CA MET A 272 1.55 -1.34 -26.89
C MET A 272 2.57 -0.23 -26.67
N VAL A 273 3.03 0.40 -27.76
CA VAL A 273 3.95 1.54 -27.74
C VAL A 273 3.17 2.85 -27.64
N TYR A 274 3.53 3.66 -26.67
CA TYR A 274 3.01 5.01 -26.44
C TYR A 274 4.10 6.03 -26.68
N GLN A 275 3.88 6.88 -27.70
CA GLN A 275 4.74 8.01 -27.95
C GLN A 275 4.42 9.15 -27.00
N VAL A 276 5.46 9.71 -26.39
CA VAL A 276 5.35 10.84 -25.46
C VAL A 276 5.58 12.15 -26.20
N ARG A 277 4.68 13.13 -26.01
CA ARG A 277 4.76 14.47 -26.60
C ARG A 277 5.09 15.52 -25.54
N ASN A 278 6.37 15.58 -25.17
CA ASN A 278 6.89 16.49 -24.13
C ASN A 278 6.76 17.98 -24.48
N ASP A 279 6.54 18.31 -25.76
CA ASP A 279 6.33 19.66 -26.29
C ASP A 279 4.94 20.23 -25.97
N LEU A 280 4.02 19.41 -25.49
CA LEU A 280 2.64 19.80 -25.20
C LEU A 280 2.23 19.38 -23.78
N PRO A 281 2.88 19.89 -22.71
CA PRO A 281 2.43 19.61 -21.36
C PRO A 281 0.99 20.09 -21.18
N LEU A 282 0.13 19.22 -20.66
CA LEU A 282 -1.22 19.58 -20.28
C LEU A 282 -1.13 20.40 -19.00
N VAL A 283 -1.58 21.64 -19.04
CA VAL A 283 -1.64 22.54 -17.89
C VAL A 283 -3.09 22.78 -17.54
N GLY A 284 -3.41 22.68 -16.24
CA GLY A 284 -4.76 22.97 -15.77
C GLY A 284 -5.08 24.46 -15.97
N PRO A 285 -6.24 24.81 -16.56
CA PRO A 285 -6.54 26.20 -16.93
C PRO A 285 -6.55 27.15 -15.73
N ASP A 286 -7.01 26.69 -14.56
CA ASP A 286 -7.14 27.53 -13.36
C ASP A 286 -5.92 27.48 -12.43
N SER A 287 -5.22 26.35 -12.42
CA SER A 287 -4.14 26.09 -11.44
C SER A 287 -2.74 26.40 -11.99
N ASN A 288 -2.62 26.65 -13.30
CA ASN A 288 -1.35 26.73 -14.04
C ASN A 288 -0.37 25.59 -13.69
N SER A 289 -0.91 24.45 -13.26
CA SER A 289 -0.16 23.29 -12.78
C SER A 289 -0.15 22.22 -13.86
N GLU A 290 1.01 21.62 -14.09
CA GLU A 290 1.18 20.55 -15.07
C GLU A 290 0.38 19.31 -14.67
N VAL A 291 -0.63 18.96 -15.47
CA VAL A 291 -1.51 17.80 -15.30
C VAL A 291 -0.80 16.53 -15.78
N GLY A 292 -0.01 16.63 -16.84
CA GLY A 292 0.77 15.51 -17.38
C GLY A 292 1.20 15.75 -18.81
N ILE A 293 1.71 14.70 -19.44
CA ILE A 293 2.21 14.73 -20.81
C ILE A 293 1.29 13.85 -21.67
N PRO A 294 0.74 14.36 -22.78
CA PRO A 294 -0.15 13.58 -23.62
C PRO A 294 0.62 12.47 -24.33
N GLU A 295 -0.06 11.35 -24.49
CA GLU A 295 0.48 10.13 -25.09
C GLU A 295 -0.37 9.71 -26.28
N THR A 296 0.27 9.05 -27.24
CA THR A 296 -0.44 8.50 -28.39
C THR A 296 0.02 7.07 -28.59
N ALA A 297 -0.93 6.13 -28.65
CA ALA A 297 -0.65 4.77 -29.07
C ALA A 297 -0.24 4.79 -30.56
N ILE A 298 0.96 4.28 -30.87
CA ILE A 298 1.51 4.32 -32.23
C ILE A 298 1.65 2.93 -32.87
N GLY A 299 1.69 1.87 -32.07
CA GLY A 299 1.77 0.50 -32.59
C GLY A 299 2.09 -0.52 -31.52
N LYS A 300 2.12 -1.80 -31.91
CA LYS A 300 2.46 -2.93 -31.04
C LYS A 300 3.89 -3.40 -31.32
N VAL A 301 4.56 -3.90 -30.29
CA VAL A 301 5.86 -4.55 -30.39
C VAL A 301 5.81 -5.92 -29.73
N LEU A 302 6.55 -6.87 -30.28
CA LEU A 302 6.68 -8.22 -29.76
C LEU A 302 8.07 -8.37 -29.13
N ILE A 303 8.15 -8.89 -27.91
CA ILE A 303 9.43 -9.25 -27.30
C ILE A 303 10.02 -10.46 -28.02
N THR A 304 11.24 -10.32 -28.52
CA THR A 304 11.97 -11.38 -29.23
C THR A 304 13.07 -12.01 -28.38
N GLN A 305 13.70 -11.20 -27.53
CA GLN A 305 14.75 -11.65 -26.61
C GLN A 305 14.58 -10.98 -25.24
N VAL A 306 14.85 -11.75 -24.20
CA VAL A 306 14.79 -11.27 -22.81
C VAL A 306 16.15 -11.46 -22.15
N GLN A 307 16.61 -10.41 -21.50
CA GLN A 307 17.78 -10.39 -20.62
C GLN A 307 17.30 -10.16 -19.18
N PRO A 308 18.16 -10.31 -18.15
CA PRO A 308 17.74 -10.09 -16.77
C PRO A 308 17.11 -8.71 -16.55
N LEU A 309 17.72 -7.64 -17.08
CA LEU A 309 17.33 -6.24 -16.81
C LEU A 309 16.73 -5.50 -18.00
N PHE A 310 16.73 -6.09 -19.20
CA PHE A 310 16.19 -5.47 -20.40
C PHE A 310 15.63 -6.51 -21.37
N SER A 311 14.85 -6.07 -22.34
CA SER A 311 14.34 -6.93 -23.41
C SER A 311 14.48 -6.24 -24.77
N ILE A 312 14.53 -7.04 -25.82
CA ILE A 312 14.59 -6.58 -27.21
C ILE A 312 13.27 -6.93 -27.89
N CYS A 313 12.63 -5.91 -28.44
CA CYS A 313 11.36 -6.01 -29.13
C CYS A 313 11.51 -5.68 -30.61
N ARG A 314 10.59 -6.19 -31.42
CA ARG A 314 10.40 -5.79 -32.83
C ARG A 314 8.98 -5.32 -33.07
N THR A 315 8.79 -4.43 -34.04
CA THR A 315 7.47 -3.93 -34.42
C THR A 315 6.61 -5.05 -35.00
N VAL A 316 5.33 -5.06 -34.65
CA VAL A 316 4.34 -5.95 -35.28
C VAL A 316 3.85 -5.29 -36.57
N ALA A 317 3.72 -6.05 -37.65
CA ALA A 317 3.27 -5.55 -38.94
C ALA A 317 1.92 -4.82 -38.82
N GLY A 318 1.79 -3.64 -39.44
CA GLY A 318 0.59 -2.80 -39.37
C GLY A 318 0.63 -1.67 -38.32
N ALA A 319 1.75 -1.47 -37.62
CA ALA A 319 1.98 -0.27 -36.83
C ALA A 319 1.93 1.00 -37.71
N ARG A 320 1.43 2.12 -37.16
CA ARG A 320 1.37 3.41 -37.89
C ARG A 320 2.76 3.80 -38.41
N ASN A 321 2.84 4.63 -39.45
CA ASN A 321 4.09 5.20 -39.99
C ASN A 321 4.89 6.10 -39.00
N VAL A 322 4.61 6.02 -37.70
CA VAL A 322 5.31 6.77 -36.65
C VAL A 322 6.25 5.80 -35.93
N LEU A 323 7.56 6.05 -36.06
CA LEU A 323 8.57 5.22 -35.41
C LEU A 323 8.69 5.55 -33.91
N PRO A 324 8.84 4.52 -33.05
CA PRO A 324 9.17 4.71 -31.65
C PRO A 324 10.53 5.41 -31.47
N LYS A 325 10.68 6.21 -30.41
CA LYS A 325 11.95 6.88 -30.06
C LYS A 325 12.35 6.60 -28.62
N VAL A 326 13.63 6.84 -28.31
CA VAL A 326 14.13 6.78 -26.93
C VAL A 326 13.33 7.76 -26.06
N GLY A 327 12.89 7.29 -24.90
CA GLY A 327 12.04 8.03 -23.98
C GLY A 327 10.54 7.79 -24.13
N ASP A 328 10.10 7.14 -25.21
CA ASP A 328 8.74 6.58 -25.32
C ASP A 328 8.57 5.41 -24.35
N PHE A 329 7.33 4.94 -24.17
CA PHE A 329 7.01 3.83 -23.27
C PHE A 329 6.31 2.69 -23.99
N VAL A 330 6.45 1.50 -23.44
CA VAL A 330 5.64 0.33 -23.77
C VAL A 330 4.77 -0.03 -22.58
N ARG A 331 3.56 -0.53 -22.82
CA ARG A 331 2.67 -1.07 -21.78
C ARG A 331 2.02 -2.36 -22.24
N VAL A 332 1.66 -3.17 -21.27
CA VAL A 332 0.78 -4.32 -21.49
C VAL A 332 -0.63 -3.78 -21.65
N ASP A 333 -1.27 -4.08 -22.78
CA ASP A 333 -2.62 -3.61 -23.09
C ASP A 333 -3.64 -4.59 -22.48
N GLY A 334 -4.28 -4.20 -21.38
CA GLY A 334 -5.16 -5.07 -20.59
C GLY A 334 -4.45 -6.25 -19.92
N LEU A 335 -5.15 -6.94 -19.02
CA LEU A 335 -4.66 -8.13 -18.31
C LEU A 335 -3.98 -9.09 -19.30
N GLY A 336 -2.65 -9.25 -19.21
CA GLY A 336 -1.80 -10.00 -20.12
C GLY A 336 -2.41 -11.33 -20.57
N ARG A 337 -3.12 -11.28 -21.70
CA ARG A 337 -3.63 -12.47 -22.37
C ARG A 337 -2.53 -12.96 -23.28
N VAL A 338 -1.82 -13.98 -22.81
CA VAL A 338 -1.04 -14.82 -23.71
C VAL A 338 -2.06 -15.62 -24.52
N SER A 339 -2.13 -15.36 -25.83
CA SER A 339 -2.78 -16.29 -26.74
C SER A 339 -1.89 -17.54 -26.83
N ASN A 340 -2.36 -18.66 -26.26
CA ASN A 340 -1.84 -19.98 -26.62
C ASN A 340 -2.21 -20.31 -28.06
#